data_AF-A0AAJ1PXE0-F1
#
_entry.id   AF-A0AAJ1PXE0-F1
#
_cell.length_a   1.000
_cell.length_b   1.000
_cell.length_c   1.000
_cell.angle_alpha   90.00
_cell.angle_beta   90.00
_cell.angle_gamma   90.00
#
_symmetry.space_group_name_H-M   'P 1'
#
loop_
_entity.id
_entity.type
_entity.pdbx_description
1 polymer ?
#
loop_
_entity_poly.entity_id
_entity_poly.type
_entity_poly.pdbx_seq_one_letter_code
_entity_poly.pdbx_strand_id
1 'polypeptide(L)'
;MSEEIGDDWDEALRELTGQMGEADSHARSVALVMTPLASVEAVAAVLAMSSLPGQVLMTDTGAAVWLEVEPDPEDDLNALLGADRPMPKKADELAKLLSQTSPLGVVLLVSWLGNGDQGEPGVSGQVIARRYQKGAEGADLPAGLVISTADGRVEDLLLGKSTPADYENIDASRMGRMAGLKALRKAMRRKKKGE
;
A
#
# COMPACT_ATOMS: atom_id res chain seq x y z
N MET A 1 37.75 -32.04 -24.35
CA MET A 1 37.79 -30.63 -24.79
C MET A 1 36.42 -30.06 -25.16
N SER A 2 35.35 -30.87 -25.29
CA SER A 2 34.00 -30.35 -25.59
C SER A 2 33.05 -30.33 -24.39
N GLU A 3 33.41 -30.99 -23.27
CA GLU A 3 32.65 -30.99 -22.01
C GLU A 3 32.95 -29.77 -21.13
N GLU A 4 34.21 -29.33 -21.04
CA GLU A 4 34.61 -28.17 -20.21
C GLU A 4 33.96 -26.85 -20.61
N ILE A 5 33.54 -26.69 -21.87
CA ILE A 5 32.89 -25.45 -22.33
C ILE A 5 31.44 -25.40 -21.87
N GLY A 6 30.75 -26.54 -21.73
CA GLY A 6 29.34 -26.59 -21.31
C GLY A 6 29.15 -26.20 -19.85
N ASP A 7 30.05 -26.66 -18.98
CA ASP A 7 29.97 -26.42 -17.53
C ASP A 7 30.17 -24.93 -17.18
N ASP A 8 31.03 -24.22 -17.90
CA ASP A 8 31.29 -22.77 -17.72
C ASP A 8 30.08 -21.90 -18.09
N TRP A 9 29.34 -22.30 -19.13
CA TRP A 9 28.09 -21.63 -19.51
C TRP A 9 26.94 -21.92 -18.55
N ASP A 10 26.85 -23.14 -18.01
CA ASP A 10 25.84 -23.51 -17.03
C ASP A 10 26.07 -22.83 -15.67
N GLU A 11 27.33 -22.62 -15.28
CA GLU A 11 27.71 -21.87 -14.09
C GLU A 11 27.45 -20.36 -14.27
N ALA A 12 27.83 -19.79 -15.41
CA ALA A 12 27.52 -18.39 -15.72
C ALA A 12 26.00 -18.12 -15.81
N LEU A 13 25.21 -19.07 -16.34
CA LEU A 13 23.75 -18.99 -16.37
C LEU A 13 23.16 -19.13 -14.96
N ARG A 14 23.70 -19.98 -14.10
CA ARG A 14 23.32 -20.07 -12.68
C ARG A 14 23.66 -18.80 -11.90
N GLU A 15 24.78 -18.17 -12.21
CA GLU A 15 25.21 -16.93 -11.55
C GLU A 15 24.34 -15.74 -12.00
N LEU A 16 24.04 -15.64 -13.30
CA LEU A 16 23.11 -14.65 -13.86
C LEU A 16 21.67 -14.85 -13.37
N THR A 17 21.18 -16.10 -13.33
CA THR A 17 19.83 -16.40 -12.80
C THR A 17 19.77 -16.26 -11.28
N GLY A 18 20.86 -16.54 -10.56
CA GLY A 18 21.00 -16.29 -9.12
C GLY A 18 20.98 -14.80 -8.79
N GLN A 19 21.68 -13.98 -9.58
CA GLN A 19 21.65 -12.51 -9.44
C GLN A 19 20.29 -11.91 -9.83
N MET A 20 19.56 -12.51 -10.77
CA MET A 20 18.17 -12.14 -11.08
C MET A 20 17.16 -12.63 -10.03
N GLY A 21 17.49 -13.69 -9.28
CA GLY A 21 16.67 -14.24 -8.19
C GLY A 21 16.80 -13.50 -6.86
N GLU A 22 17.75 -12.55 -6.74
CA GLU A 22 18.01 -11.80 -5.50
C GLU A 22 17.49 -10.35 -5.54
N ALA A 23 16.88 -9.94 -6.67
CA ALA A 23 15.91 -8.85 -6.67
C ALA A 23 14.57 -9.43 -6.20
N ASP A 24 14.52 -9.71 -4.90
CA ASP A 24 13.39 -10.32 -4.21
C ASP A 24 12.23 -9.30 -4.08
N SER A 25 11.75 -8.77 -5.21
CA SER A 25 10.46 -8.10 -5.29
C SER A 25 9.41 -9.20 -5.15
N HIS A 26 9.22 -9.68 -3.92
CA HIS A 26 8.09 -10.54 -3.59
C HIS A 26 6.85 -9.81 -4.12
N ALA A 27 6.20 -10.41 -5.12
CA ALA A 27 4.87 -10.05 -5.55
C ALA A 27 3.96 -9.96 -4.32
N ARG A 28 3.80 -8.74 -3.81
CA ARG A 28 3.13 -8.45 -2.55
C ARG A 28 1.86 -7.71 -2.88
N SER A 29 0.75 -8.26 -2.42
CA SER A 29 -0.51 -7.55 -2.43
C SER A 29 -0.46 -6.45 -1.37
N VAL A 30 -0.79 -5.22 -1.75
CA VAL A 30 -0.71 -4.04 -0.87
C VAL A 30 -1.97 -3.20 -0.98
N ALA A 31 -2.31 -2.54 0.12
CA ALA A 31 -3.38 -1.55 0.17
C ALA A 31 -2.81 -0.19 0.60
N LEU A 32 -3.28 0.87 -0.03
CA LEU A 32 -2.92 2.24 0.27
C LEU A 32 -4.17 3.10 0.45
N VAL A 33 -4.38 3.64 1.65
CA VAL A 33 -5.45 4.62 1.92
C VAL A 33 -4.87 6.03 1.87
N MET A 34 -5.21 6.79 0.84
CA MET A 34 -4.83 8.19 0.67
C MET A 34 -5.84 9.11 1.35
N THR A 35 -5.35 9.99 2.21
CA THR A 35 -6.16 10.97 2.94
C THR A 35 -5.58 12.38 2.81
N PRO A 36 -6.40 13.43 2.63
CA PRO A 36 -5.92 14.81 2.57
C PRO A 36 -5.46 15.36 3.92
N LEU A 37 -5.43 14.53 4.97
CA LEU A 37 -4.95 14.92 6.29
C LEU A 37 -3.44 15.15 6.25
N ALA A 38 -3.01 16.41 6.38
CA ALA A 38 -1.60 16.81 6.40
C ALA A 38 -0.93 16.60 7.77
N SER A 39 -1.05 15.40 8.35
CA SER A 39 -0.27 15.01 9.55
C SER A 39 -0.22 13.48 9.69
N VAL A 40 0.98 12.93 9.50
CA VAL A 40 1.27 11.50 9.75
C VAL A 40 0.98 11.12 11.19
N GLU A 41 1.33 11.96 12.16
CA GLU A 41 1.14 11.63 13.57
C GLU A 41 -0.34 11.62 13.98
N ALA A 42 -1.17 12.50 13.41
CA ALA A 42 -2.59 12.50 13.66
C ALA A 42 -3.26 11.24 13.08
N VAL A 43 -2.88 10.86 11.86
CA VAL A 43 -3.40 9.64 11.21
C VAL A 43 -2.94 8.39 11.97
N ALA A 44 -1.65 8.25 12.26
CA ALA A 44 -1.12 7.14 13.06
C ALA A 44 -1.77 7.05 14.45
N ALA A 45 -2.05 8.19 15.08
CA ALA A 45 -2.77 8.22 16.35
C ALA A 45 -4.20 7.69 16.24
N VAL A 46 -4.94 8.06 15.19
CA VAL A 46 -6.29 7.54 14.93
C VAL A 46 -6.26 6.02 14.76
N LEU A 47 -5.31 5.50 13.98
CA LEU A 47 -5.12 4.06 13.78
C LEU A 47 -4.80 3.34 15.08
N ALA A 48 -3.82 3.84 15.84
CA ALA A 48 -3.41 3.29 17.12
C ALA A 48 -4.57 3.22 18.13
N MET A 49 -5.38 4.27 18.19
CA MET A 49 -6.57 4.33 19.06
C MET A 49 -7.64 3.30 18.64
N SER A 50 -7.82 3.09 17.33
CA SER A 50 -8.74 2.11 16.78
C SER A 50 -8.16 0.70 16.69
N SER A 51 -6.89 0.51 17.06
CA SER A 51 -6.17 -0.77 16.97
C SER A 51 -6.12 -1.34 15.55
N LEU A 52 -6.13 -0.46 14.56
CA LEU A 52 -5.90 -0.85 13.17
C LEU A 52 -4.41 -0.73 12.85
N PRO A 53 -3.83 -1.71 12.14
CA PRO A 53 -2.45 -1.64 11.70
C PRO A 53 -2.28 -0.59 10.60
N GLY A 54 -1.04 -0.28 10.27
CA GLY A 54 -0.73 0.57 9.11
C GLY A 54 0.56 1.34 9.30
N GLN A 55 1.33 1.44 8.22
CA GLN A 55 2.48 2.31 8.14
C GLN A 55 2.04 3.62 7.52
N VAL A 56 2.16 4.71 8.27
CA VAL A 56 1.67 6.03 7.87
C VAL A 56 2.84 6.88 7.40
N LEU A 57 2.69 7.52 6.25
CA LEU A 57 3.71 8.37 5.64
C LEU A 57 3.08 9.60 5.00
N MET A 58 3.90 10.64 4.80
CA MET A 58 3.48 11.83 4.04
C MET A 58 3.54 11.56 2.53
N THR A 59 2.65 12.21 1.80
CA THR A 59 2.66 12.34 0.33
C THR A 59 2.46 13.82 -0.04
N ASP A 60 2.62 14.17 -1.31
CA ASP A 60 2.39 15.54 -1.79
C ASP A 60 0.96 16.06 -1.53
N THR A 61 -0.03 15.17 -1.46
CA THR A 61 -1.46 15.53 -1.31
C THR A 61 -2.01 15.30 0.10
N GLY A 62 -1.18 14.90 1.07
CA GLY A 62 -1.60 14.62 2.44
C GLY A 62 -0.82 13.48 3.08
N ALA A 63 -1.53 12.54 3.69
CA ALA A 63 -0.93 11.34 4.27
C ALA A 63 -1.48 10.11 3.55
N ALA A 64 -0.68 9.05 3.53
CA ALA A 64 -1.09 7.74 3.08
C ALA A 64 -0.84 6.71 4.18
N VAL A 65 -1.72 5.72 4.25
CA VAL A 65 -1.54 4.55 5.09
C VAL A 65 -1.33 3.34 4.20
N TRP A 66 -0.17 2.70 4.35
CA TRP A 66 0.18 1.47 3.66
C TRP A 66 -0.09 0.25 4.55
N LEU A 67 -0.62 -0.80 3.94
CA LEU A 67 -0.86 -2.11 4.53
C LEU A 67 -0.42 -3.20 3.56
N GLU A 68 0.18 -4.25 4.10
CA GLU A 68 0.28 -5.51 3.39
C GLU A 68 -1.08 -6.21 3.41
N VAL A 69 -1.52 -6.71 2.25
CA VAL A 69 -2.75 -7.47 2.10
C VAL A 69 -2.41 -8.93 2.30
N GLU A 70 -3.04 -9.53 3.30
CA GLU A 70 -2.92 -10.97 3.54
C GLU A 70 -3.50 -11.75 2.36
N PRO A 71 -2.84 -12.82 1.89
CA PRO A 71 -3.37 -13.68 0.85
C PRO A 71 -4.74 -14.25 1.24
N ASP A 72 -5.70 -14.22 0.31
CA ASP A 72 -7.04 -14.80 0.47
C ASP A 72 -7.11 -16.13 -0.31
N PRO A 73 -7.57 -17.24 0.29
CA PRO A 73 -7.80 -18.50 -0.43
C PRO A 73 -8.71 -18.38 -1.66
N GLU A 74 -9.57 -17.36 -1.71
CA GLU A 74 -10.46 -17.08 -2.84
C GLU A 74 -9.85 -16.10 -3.86
N ASP A 75 -8.58 -15.69 -3.71
CA ASP A 75 -7.95 -14.66 -4.56
C ASP A 75 -8.00 -14.98 -6.06
N ASP A 76 -7.82 -16.24 -6.45
CA ASP A 76 -7.90 -16.68 -7.85
C ASP A 76 -9.30 -16.45 -8.44
N LEU A 77 -10.36 -16.74 -7.66
CA LEU A 77 -11.74 -16.49 -8.06
C LEU A 77 -12.05 -14.99 -8.07
N ASN A 78 -11.58 -14.29 -7.05
CA ASN A 78 -11.76 -12.84 -6.88
C ASN A 78 -11.07 -12.04 -7.99
N ALA A 79 -9.96 -12.53 -8.55
CA ALA A 79 -9.27 -11.92 -9.68
C ALA A 79 -10.16 -11.86 -10.94
N LEU A 80 -11.09 -12.81 -11.10
CA LEU A 80 -12.03 -12.85 -12.23
C LEU A 80 -13.11 -11.77 -12.14
N LEU A 81 -13.32 -11.16 -10.97
CA LEU A 81 -14.33 -10.12 -10.76
C LEU A 81 -13.90 -8.75 -11.30
N GLY A 82 -12.62 -8.58 -11.67
CA GLY A 82 -12.14 -7.30 -12.18
C GLY A 82 -12.45 -6.17 -11.20
N ALA A 83 -13.04 -5.07 -11.68
CA ALA A 83 -13.36 -3.92 -10.83
C ALA A 83 -14.31 -4.24 -9.66
N ASP A 84 -15.10 -5.32 -9.75
CA ASP A 84 -16.03 -5.75 -8.71
C ASP A 84 -15.35 -6.62 -7.62
N ARG A 85 -14.03 -6.83 -7.70
CA ARG A 85 -13.27 -7.56 -6.69
C ARG A 85 -13.48 -6.92 -5.31
N PRO A 86 -13.83 -7.72 -4.27
CA PRO A 86 -14.03 -7.18 -2.93
C PRO A 86 -12.74 -6.57 -2.37
N MET A 87 -12.90 -5.48 -1.62
CA MET A 87 -11.78 -4.87 -0.91
C MET A 87 -11.33 -5.76 0.25
N PRO A 88 -10.03 -5.92 0.50
CA PRO A 88 -9.54 -6.65 1.66
C PRO A 88 -10.09 -6.03 2.96
N LYS A 89 -10.61 -6.88 3.84
CA LYS A 89 -11.38 -6.46 5.02
C LYS A 89 -10.67 -5.40 5.88
N LYS A 90 -9.39 -5.59 6.20
CA LYS A 90 -8.61 -4.64 7.02
C LYS A 90 -8.43 -3.29 6.32
N ALA A 91 -8.24 -3.30 4.99
CA ALA A 91 -8.09 -2.08 4.20
C ALA A 91 -9.42 -1.31 4.10
N ASP A 92 -10.53 -2.03 3.94
CA ASP A 92 -11.88 -1.48 3.95
C ASP A 92 -12.23 -0.84 5.30
N GLU A 93 -11.98 -1.53 6.42
CA GLU A 93 -12.18 -1.00 7.77
C GLU A 93 -11.37 0.27 8.02
N LEU A 94 -10.12 0.29 7.57
CA LEU A 94 -9.24 1.45 7.65
C LEU A 94 -9.76 2.64 6.83
N ALA A 95 -10.18 2.41 5.58
CA ALA A 95 -10.72 3.45 4.72
C ALA A 95 -12.02 4.03 5.29
N LYS A 96 -12.91 3.18 5.81
CA LYS A 96 -14.13 3.60 6.52
C LYS A 96 -13.79 4.46 7.74
N LEU A 97 -12.85 4.04 8.58
CA LEU A 97 -12.42 4.82 9.75
C LEU A 97 -11.90 6.20 9.34
N LEU A 98 -10.92 6.26 8.43
CA LEU A 98 -10.27 7.51 8.05
C LEU A 98 -11.20 8.46 7.32
N SER A 99 -12.12 7.94 6.49
CA SER A 99 -13.12 8.75 5.80
C SER A 99 -14.10 9.49 6.72
N GLN A 100 -14.26 9.06 7.97
CA GLN A 100 -15.06 9.78 8.98
C GLN A 100 -14.32 11.01 9.52
N THR A 101 -12.99 11.01 9.44
CA THR A 101 -12.13 12.08 9.95
C THR A 101 -11.70 13.08 8.87
N SER A 102 -11.94 12.75 7.60
CA SER A 102 -11.61 13.58 6.43
C SER A 102 -12.88 14.17 5.79
N PRO A 103 -13.02 15.51 5.68
CA PRO A 103 -14.17 16.13 5.02
C PRO A 103 -14.35 15.74 3.55
N LEU A 104 -13.24 15.55 2.84
CA LEU A 104 -13.23 15.17 1.42
C LEU A 104 -13.33 13.66 1.20
N GLY A 105 -13.38 12.87 2.28
CA GLY A 105 -13.26 11.42 2.22
C GLY A 105 -11.81 10.97 2.03
N VAL A 106 -11.64 9.72 1.64
CA VAL A 106 -10.35 9.08 1.33
C VAL A 106 -10.48 8.24 0.06
N VAL A 107 -9.35 7.86 -0.51
CA VAL A 107 -9.29 6.91 -1.62
C VAL A 107 -8.49 5.70 -1.16
N LEU A 108 -9.08 4.50 -1.27
CA LEU A 108 -8.40 3.24 -1.06
C LEU A 108 -7.95 2.70 -2.42
N LEU A 109 -6.66 2.42 -2.57
CA LEU A 109 -6.08 1.68 -3.67
C LEU A 109 -5.66 0.30 -3.15
N VAL A 110 -5.92 -0.75 -3.93
CA VAL A 110 -5.44 -2.10 -3.63
C VAL A 110 -4.79 -2.66 -4.87
N SER A 111 -3.57 -3.14 -4.70
CA SER A 111 -2.74 -3.73 -5.73
C SER A 111 -2.51 -5.20 -5.37
N TRP A 112 -2.90 -6.11 -6.25
CA TRP A 112 -2.53 -7.52 -6.19
C TRP A 112 -1.54 -7.78 -7.31
N LEU A 113 -0.26 -7.73 -6.97
CA LEU A 113 0.80 -8.06 -7.91
C LEU A 113 1.09 -9.54 -7.75
N GLY A 114 1.06 -10.28 -8.86
CA GLY A 114 1.58 -11.63 -8.96
C GLY A 114 2.97 -11.62 -9.60
N ASN A 115 3.76 -12.65 -9.35
CA ASN A 115 4.92 -12.89 -10.21
C ASN A 115 4.37 -13.29 -11.58
N GLY A 116 4.79 -12.61 -12.65
CA GLY A 116 4.41 -12.98 -14.00
C GLY A 116 4.73 -14.46 -14.26
N ASP A 117 3.82 -15.17 -14.91
CA ASP A 117 4.07 -16.55 -15.33
C ASP A 117 5.36 -16.62 -16.15
N GLN A 118 6.13 -17.69 -15.91
CA GLN A 118 7.45 -17.96 -16.46
C GLN A 118 7.53 -17.70 -17.98
N GLY A 119 8.03 -16.54 -18.40
CA GLY A 119 8.40 -16.28 -19.78
C GLY A 119 8.25 -14.85 -20.30
N GLU A 120 7.42 -14.01 -19.68
CA GLU A 120 7.27 -12.60 -20.11
C GLU A 120 7.76 -11.62 -19.04
N PRO A 121 8.70 -10.71 -19.35
CA PRO A 121 9.09 -9.65 -18.44
C PRO A 121 7.92 -8.70 -18.19
N GLY A 122 7.31 -8.76 -17.01
CA GLY A 122 6.23 -7.86 -16.60
C GLY A 122 5.67 -8.20 -15.24
N VAL A 123 5.22 -7.17 -14.51
CA VAL A 123 4.42 -7.36 -13.29
C VAL A 123 2.97 -7.55 -13.73
N SER A 124 2.49 -8.80 -13.71
CA SER A 124 1.07 -9.09 -13.90
C SER A 124 0.34 -8.82 -12.59
N GLY A 125 -0.69 -7.99 -12.61
CA GLY A 125 -1.41 -7.68 -11.40
C GLY A 125 -2.63 -6.82 -11.67
N GLN A 126 -3.48 -6.75 -10.67
CA GLN A 126 -4.68 -5.94 -10.70
C GLN A 126 -4.56 -4.81 -9.70
N VAL A 127 -4.90 -3.59 -10.10
CA VAL A 127 -5.07 -2.47 -9.18
C VAL A 127 -6.47 -1.93 -9.30
N ILE A 128 -7.15 -1.79 -8.16
CA ILE A 128 -8.46 -1.14 -8.06
C ILE A 128 -8.39 0.06 -7.12
N ALA A 129 -9.29 1.01 -7.33
CA ALA A 129 -9.40 2.20 -6.49
C ALA A 129 -10.86 2.48 -6.15
N ARG A 130 -11.15 2.79 -4.88
CA ARG A 130 -12.49 3.13 -4.40
C ARG A 130 -12.45 4.35 -3.51
N ARG A 131 -13.45 5.22 -3.67
CA ARG A 131 -13.66 6.35 -2.78
C ARG A 131 -14.43 5.91 -1.53
N TYR A 132 -14.05 6.45 -0.38
CA TYR A 132 -14.80 6.31 0.87
C TYR A 132 -15.13 7.70 1.43
N GLN A 133 -16.34 7.86 1.94
CA GLN A 133 -16.77 9.12 2.55
C GLN A 133 -17.70 8.86 3.73
N LYS A 134 -17.45 9.54 4.87
CA LYS A 134 -18.28 9.46 6.07
C LYS A 134 -18.52 8.02 6.57
N GLY A 135 -17.53 7.13 6.40
CA GLY A 135 -17.60 5.74 6.83
C GLY A 135 -18.29 4.78 5.86
N ALA A 136 -18.65 5.24 4.66
CA ALA A 136 -19.30 4.42 3.65
C ALA A 136 -18.47 4.30 2.37
N GLU A 137 -18.64 3.17 1.69
CA GLU A 137 -18.13 2.92 0.34
C GLU A 137 -18.84 3.84 -0.66
N GLY A 138 -18.06 4.41 -1.57
CA GLY A 138 -18.53 5.24 -2.67
C GLY A 138 -18.24 4.59 -4.01
N ALA A 139 -18.13 5.41 -5.05
CA ALA A 139 -17.84 4.95 -6.40
C ALA A 139 -16.40 4.43 -6.54
N ASP A 140 -16.25 3.41 -7.36
CA ASP A 140 -14.96 3.00 -7.90
C ASP A 140 -14.40 4.07 -8.83
N LEU A 141 -13.07 4.20 -8.78
CA LEU A 141 -12.30 5.16 -9.54
C LEU A 141 -11.41 4.41 -10.52
N PRO A 142 -11.18 4.95 -11.74
CA PRO A 142 -10.19 4.37 -12.64
C PRO A 142 -8.79 4.42 -12.00
N ALA A 143 -8.26 3.26 -11.60
CA ALA A 143 -7.02 3.16 -10.83
C ALA A 143 -5.84 3.84 -11.56
N GLY A 144 -5.71 3.64 -12.87
CA GLY A 144 -4.68 4.29 -13.68
C GLY A 144 -4.72 5.82 -13.63
N LEU A 145 -5.91 6.43 -13.59
CA LEU A 145 -6.04 7.89 -13.44
C LEU A 145 -5.62 8.33 -12.03
N VAL A 146 -6.03 7.60 -11.00
CA VAL A 146 -5.65 7.91 -9.61
C VAL A 146 -4.13 7.83 -9.46
N ILE A 147 -3.48 6.80 -9.98
CA ILE A 147 -2.02 6.62 -9.92
C ILE A 147 -1.31 7.70 -10.74
N SER A 148 -1.76 8.00 -11.97
CA SER A 148 -1.11 9.00 -12.84
C SER A 148 -1.10 10.43 -12.26
N THR A 149 -1.99 10.70 -11.30
CA THR A 149 -2.10 12.00 -10.62
C THR A 149 -1.56 11.96 -9.20
N ALA A 150 -1.15 10.78 -8.72
CA ALA A 150 -0.53 10.61 -7.42
C ALA A 150 0.96 10.94 -7.46
N ASP A 151 1.51 11.16 -6.28
CA ASP A 151 2.95 11.28 -6.02
C ASP A 151 3.68 9.98 -6.45
N GLY A 152 4.89 10.09 -7.00
CA GLY A 152 5.71 8.93 -7.38
C GLY A 152 5.92 7.92 -6.25
N ARG A 153 5.97 8.38 -4.99
CA ARG A 153 6.01 7.51 -3.80
C ARG A 153 4.79 6.59 -3.69
N VAL A 154 3.61 7.11 -4.02
CA VAL A 154 2.36 6.32 -4.00
C VAL A 154 2.43 5.22 -5.04
N GLU A 155 2.88 5.54 -6.25
CA GLU A 155 3.07 4.56 -7.30
C GLU A 155 4.10 3.50 -6.89
N ASP A 156 5.26 3.91 -6.40
CA ASP A 156 6.35 2.98 -6.03
C ASP A 156 5.92 2.03 -4.90
N LEU A 157 5.15 2.51 -3.93
CA LEU A 157 4.59 1.68 -2.86
C LEU A 157 3.51 0.71 -3.35
N LEU A 158 2.67 1.13 -4.30
CA LEU A 158 1.61 0.29 -4.88
C LEU A 158 2.15 -0.78 -5.82
N LEU A 159 3.22 -0.46 -6.56
CA LEU A 159 3.86 -1.35 -7.51
C LEU A 159 4.96 -2.22 -6.89
N GLY A 160 5.18 -2.11 -5.57
CA GLY A 160 6.18 -2.90 -4.86
C GLY A 160 7.63 -2.53 -5.20
N LYS A 161 7.87 -1.38 -5.85
CA LYS A 161 9.21 -0.85 -6.12
C LYS A 161 9.89 -0.32 -4.85
N SER A 162 9.08 0.03 -3.84
CA SER A 162 9.55 0.43 -2.52
C SER A 162 8.61 -0.09 -1.43
N THR A 163 9.07 -0.01 -0.18
CA THR A 163 8.31 -0.31 1.02
C THR A 163 8.24 0.93 1.91
N PRO A 164 7.34 0.98 2.92
CA PRO A 164 7.32 2.12 3.83
C PRO A 164 8.61 2.30 4.64
N ALA A 165 9.47 1.28 4.74
CA ALA A 165 10.76 1.37 5.43
C ALA A 165 11.79 2.24 4.67
N ASP A 166 11.56 2.47 3.38
CA ASP A 166 12.40 3.31 2.53
C ASP A 166 12.12 4.82 2.73
N TYR A 167 11.13 5.17 3.57
CA TYR A 167 10.69 6.53 3.83
C TYR A 167 10.57 6.83 5.32
N GLU A 168 10.49 8.12 5.68
CA GLU A 168 10.07 8.52 7.02
C GLU A 168 8.59 8.13 7.23
N ASN A 169 8.36 7.22 8.16
CA ASN A 169 7.04 6.67 8.43
C ASN A 169 6.78 6.45 9.93
N ILE A 170 5.52 6.24 10.28
CA ILE A 170 5.09 5.80 11.61
C ILE A 170 4.30 4.51 11.47
N ASP A 171 4.82 3.42 12.05
CA ASP A 171 4.06 2.18 12.23
C ASP A 171 3.08 2.35 13.40
N ALA A 172 1.80 2.50 13.07
CA ALA A 172 0.73 2.68 14.06
C ALA A 172 0.60 1.50 15.02
N SER A 173 1.02 0.31 14.60
CA SER A 173 0.99 -0.93 15.40
C SER A 173 1.97 -0.87 16.58
N ARG A 174 3.04 -0.09 16.44
CA ARG A 174 4.04 0.16 17.49
C ARG A 174 3.64 1.30 18.43
N MET A 175 2.56 2.03 18.11
CA MET A 175 2.06 3.12 18.93
C MET A 175 1.01 2.61 19.91
N GLY A 176 1.29 2.71 21.21
CA GLY A 176 0.27 2.42 22.23
C GLY A 176 -0.90 3.42 22.19
N ARG A 177 -2.13 2.96 22.45
CA ARG A 177 -3.36 3.78 22.44
C ARG A 177 -3.24 5.10 23.19
N MET A 178 -2.59 5.08 24.37
CA MET A 178 -2.37 6.29 25.19
C MET A 178 -1.41 7.29 24.52
N ALA A 179 -0.38 6.79 23.83
CA ALA A 179 0.53 7.63 23.06
C ALA A 179 -0.20 8.25 21.85
N GLY A 180 -1.04 7.47 21.16
CA GLY A 180 -1.93 7.95 20.11
C GLY A 180 -2.83 9.10 20.58
N LEU A 181 -3.54 8.92 21.70
CA LEU A 181 -4.39 9.98 22.26
C LEU A 181 -3.61 11.28 22.55
N LYS A 182 -2.39 11.17 23.08
CA LYS A 182 -1.52 12.34 23.34
C LYS A 182 -1.08 13.01 22.03
N ALA A 183 -0.69 12.23 21.03
CA ALA A 183 -0.29 12.72 19.71
C ALA A 183 -1.45 13.45 19.01
N LEU A 184 -2.65 12.85 19.00
CA LEU A 184 -3.84 13.47 18.41
C LEU A 184 -4.20 14.79 19.10
N ARG A 185 -4.17 14.83 20.44
CA ARG A 185 -4.39 16.08 21.20
C ARG A 185 -3.37 17.16 20.86
N LYS A 186 -2.10 16.79 20.65
CA LYS A 186 -1.04 17.70 20.24
C LYS A 186 -1.28 18.23 18.82
N ALA A 187 -1.64 17.38 17.88
CA ALA A 187 -1.96 17.75 16.51
C ALA A 187 -3.14 18.73 16.43
N MET A 188 -4.24 18.45 17.16
CA MET A 188 -5.39 19.35 17.23
C MET A 188 -5.05 20.73 17.81
N ARG A 189 -4.17 20.80 18.81
CA ARG A 189 -3.71 22.09 19.36
C ARG A 189 -2.83 22.89 18.39
N ARG A 190 -2.06 22.23 17.53
CA ARG A 190 -1.24 22.89 16.50
C ARG A 190 -2.10 23.50 15.41
N LYS A 191 -3.13 22.78 14.94
CA LYS A 191 -4.09 23.30 13.95
C LYS A 191 -4.73 24.61 14.42
N LYS A 192 -5.19 24.67 15.69
CA LYS A 192 -5.81 25.87 16.27
C LYS A 192 -4.86 27.08 16.41
N LYS A 193 -3.54 26.89 16.35
CA LYS A 193 -2.54 27.98 16.46
C LYS A 193 -2.01 28.45 15.11
N GLY A 194 -2.24 27.69 14.04
CA GLY A 194 -1.80 28.00 12.68
C GLY A 194 -2.89 28.56 11.77
N GLU A 195 -4.10 28.75 12.31
CA GLU A 195 -5.17 29.62 11.80
C GLU A 195 -5.11 30.95 12.54
#